data_AF-A0A257X9T1-F1
#
_entry.id   AF-A0A257X9T1-F1
#
_cell.length_a   1.000
_cell.length_b   1.000
_cell.length_c   1.000
_cell.angle_alpha   90.00
_cell.angle_beta   90.00
_cell.angle_gamma   90.00
#
_symmetry.space_group_name_H-M   'P 1'
#
loop_
_entity.id
_entity.type
_entity.pdbx_description
1 polymer ?
#
loop_
_entity_poly.entity_id
_entity_poly.type
_entity_poly.pdbx_seq_one_letter_code
_entity_poly.pdbx_strand_id
1 'polypeptide(L)'
;GTERSDALYAAFDVYRDNPSLGLAAPIFDLLASVEATTQTPDIEWLHQTLVQGLQDFEAQATANGLNSQQVRITLYALAATVDDGVLKTNWGKDSFWSSKSMISMFFRETWGGERFFALLNQMMAAPQPVLKEIEFFYYCLEFGFEGKYRLAANGAGELAHLCEEIFQILRSAQGAVKTDLSPKWRGVSVEQHQLRDLLPIWVGGAILGTLLVAGFIALAAVLRHDSSLAAEKVSALLAAPAPPVAKPPTPVAAPPAQPAPAPAPVAVPINTATYPNNQVLSQARAGRVADFLAAEMGSPARITATGRGSSDPIASNATPEGRQANRRVEIVLTPQ
;
A
#
# COMPACT_ATOMS: atom_id res chain seq x y z
N GLY A 1 -37.16 -9.91 25.69
CA GLY A 1 -37.55 -9.23 24.45
C GLY A 1 -36.36 -8.50 23.86
N THR A 2 -35.95 -7.41 24.52
CA THR A 2 -34.90 -6.46 24.07
C THR A 2 -33.49 -7.04 23.91
N GLU A 3 -33.03 -7.93 24.78
CA GLU A 3 -31.66 -8.48 24.64
C GLU A 3 -31.50 -9.42 23.42
N ARG A 4 -32.57 -10.13 23.02
CA ARG A 4 -32.52 -11.05 21.86
C ARG A 4 -32.62 -10.28 20.54
N SER A 5 -33.41 -9.20 20.50
CA SER A 5 -33.45 -8.29 19.35
C SER A 5 -32.13 -7.53 19.19
N ASP A 6 -31.52 -7.02 20.28
CA ASP A 6 -30.26 -6.28 20.21
C ASP A 6 -29.09 -7.18 19.79
N ALA A 7 -29.08 -8.45 20.22
CA ALA A 7 -28.11 -9.44 19.75
C ALA A 7 -28.31 -9.82 18.27
N LEU A 8 -29.56 -9.93 17.81
CA LEU A 8 -29.88 -10.15 16.40
C LEU A 8 -29.47 -8.96 15.54
N TYR A 9 -29.76 -7.71 15.94
CA TYR A 9 -29.31 -6.50 15.24
C TYR A 9 -27.79 -6.31 15.25
N ALA A 10 -27.12 -6.64 16.35
CA ALA A 10 -25.66 -6.66 16.39
C ALA A 10 -25.08 -7.75 15.47
N ALA A 11 -25.76 -8.89 15.33
CA ALA A 11 -25.41 -9.93 14.36
C ALA A 11 -25.70 -9.47 12.92
N PHE A 12 -26.76 -8.70 12.66
CA PHE A 12 -27.01 -8.09 11.35
C PHE A 12 -25.92 -7.07 10.95
N ASP A 13 -25.34 -6.35 11.91
CA ASP A 13 -24.31 -5.33 11.67
C ASP A 13 -22.94 -5.92 11.25
N VAL A 14 -22.67 -7.19 11.60
CA VAL A 14 -21.43 -7.92 11.23
C VAL A 14 -21.46 -8.41 9.77
N TYR A 15 -22.64 -8.49 9.14
CA TYR A 15 -22.82 -9.06 7.79
C TYR A 15 -23.54 -8.10 6.83
N ARG A 16 -23.19 -6.81 6.93
CA ARG A 16 -23.81 -5.67 6.25
C ARG A 16 -23.84 -5.74 4.70
N ASP A 17 -23.17 -6.71 4.08
CA ASP A 17 -22.95 -6.76 2.62
C ASP A 17 -24.06 -7.50 1.84
N ASN A 18 -25.06 -8.05 2.54
CA ASN A 18 -26.19 -8.74 1.91
C ASN A 18 -27.39 -7.80 1.73
N PRO A 19 -27.73 -7.40 0.48
CA PRO A 19 -28.83 -6.49 0.22
C PRO A 19 -30.19 -7.08 0.64
N SER A 20 -30.37 -8.40 0.54
CA SER A 20 -31.63 -9.07 0.86
C SER A 20 -31.98 -8.99 2.35
N LEU A 21 -30.98 -9.08 3.23
CA LEU A 21 -31.21 -9.02 4.68
C LEU A 21 -31.71 -7.64 5.10
N GLY A 22 -31.12 -6.57 4.57
CA GLY A 22 -31.56 -5.20 4.83
C GLY A 22 -33.00 -4.94 4.37
N LEU A 23 -33.38 -5.51 3.23
CA LEU A 23 -34.76 -5.41 2.71
C LEU A 23 -35.78 -6.19 3.54
N ALA A 24 -35.38 -7.31 4.14
CA ALA A 24 -36.25 -8.17 4.94
C ALA A 24 -36.43 -7.69 6.39
N ALA A 25 -35.60 -6.75 6.87
CA ALA A 25 -35.62 -6.27 8.24
C ALA A 25 -37.03 -5.86 8.76
N PRO A 26 -37.85 -5.08 8.02
CA PRO A 26 -39.18 -4.70 8.50
C PRO A 26 -40.11 -5.89 8.78
N ILE A 27 -39.96 -6.98 8.02
CA ILE A 27 -40.75 -8.20 8.18
C ILE A 27 -40.28 -8.96 9.42
N PHE A 28 -38.97 -9.07 9.64
CA PHE A 28 -38.41 -9.68 10.85
C PHE A 28 -38.78 -8.89 12.11
N ASP A 29 -38.78 -7.56 12.05
CA ASP A 29 -39.18 -6.69 13.16
C ASP A 29 -40.66 -6.91 13.53
N LEU A 30 -41.53 -6.96 12.51
CA LEU A 30 -42.94 -7.25 12.70
C LEU A 30 -43.12 -8.66 13.30
N LEU A 31 -42.44 -9.67 12.76
CA LEU A 31 -42.52 -11.04 13.27
C LEU A 31 -42.05 -11.14 14.73
N ALA A 32 -40.95 -10.48 15.08
CA ALA A 32 -40.45 -10.43 16.46
C ALA A 32 -41.47 -9.76 17.40
N SER A 33 -42.17 -8.72 16.94
CA SER A 33 -43.24 -8.07 17.73
C SER A 33 -44.44 -8.99 17.94
N VAL A 34 -44.78 -9.81 16.94
CA VAL A 34 -45.88 -10.78 16.97
C VAL A 34 -45.56 -11.90 17.94
N GLU A 35 -44.35 -12.44 17.91
CA GLU A 35 -43.90 -13.48 18.84
C GLU A 35 -43.81 -12.99 20.30
N ALA A 36 -43.50 -11.71 20.50
CA ALA A 36 -43.46 -11.11 21.83
C ALA A 36 -44.87 -10.83 22.42
N THR A 37 -45.91 -10.83 21.58
CA THR A 37 -47.27 -10.46 21.99
C THR A 37 -48.02 -11.68 22.53
N THR A 38 -48.57 -11.57 23.74
CA THR A 38 -49.37 -12.63 24.38
C THR A 38 -50.85 -12.60 24.01
N GLN A 39 -51.36 -11.46 23.56
CA GLN A 39 -52.73 -11.30 23.07
C GLN A 39 -52.82 -11.63 21.58
N THR A 40 -54.00 -12.05 21.14
CA THR A 40 -54.25 -12.26 19.71
C THR A 40 -54.33 -10.90 19.01
N PRO A 41 -53.40 -10.57 18.09
CA PRO A 41 -53.52 -9.37 17.28
C PRO A 41 -54.67 -9.51 16.28
N ASP A 42 -55.01 -8.42 15.59
CA ASP A 42 -55.87 -8.52 14.41
C ASP A 42 -55.14 -9.32 13.32
N ILE A 43 -55.56 -10.58 13.16
CA ILE A 43 -54.91 -11.57 12.30
C ILE A 43 -55.04 -11.16 10.83
N GLU A 44 -56.16 -10.53 10.43
CA GLU A 44 -56.38 -10.08 9.06
C GLU A 44 -55.48 -8.89 8.73
N TRP A 45 -55.39 -7.91 9.63
CA TRP A 45 -54.46 -6.80 9.49
C TRP A 45 -53.00 -7.27 9.42
N LEU A 46 -52.60 -8.20 10.30
CA LEU A 46 -51.25 -8.76 10.32
C LEU A 46 -50.94 -9.49 9.01
N HIS A 47 -51.86 -10.34 8.55
CA HIS A 47 -51.73 -11.07 7.30
C HIS A 47 -51.57 -10.11 6.12
N GLN A 48 -52.44 -9.10 5.99
CA GLN A 48 -52.35 -8.11 4.91
C GLN A 48 -51.05 -7.31 4.94
N THR A 49 -50.58 -6.93 6.14
CA THR A 49 -49.31 -6.22 6.33
C THR A 49 -48.12 -7.08 5.90
N LEU A 50 -48.11 -8.37 6.24
CA LEU A 50 -47.06 -9.31 5.84
C LEU A 50 -47.09 -9.60 4.32
N VAL A 51 -48.28 -9.73 3.73
CA VAL A 51 -48.42 -9.86 2.27
C VAL A 51 -47.84 -8.64 1.57
N GLN A 52 -48.20 -7.43 2.02
CA GLN A 52 -47.65 -6.20 1.44
C GLN A 52 -46.14 -6.12 1.63
N GLY A 53 -45.63 -6.43 2.82
CA GLY A 53 -44.20 -6.44 3.10
C GLY A 53 -43.43 -7.40 2.18
N LEU A 54 -43.96 -8.60 1.94
CA LEU A 54 -43.35 -9.58 1.03
C LEU A 54 -43.37 -9.11 -0.43
N GLN A 55 -44.43 -8.44 -0.87
CA GLN A 55 -44.50 -7.83 -2.21
C GLN A 55 -43.51 -6.67 -2.35
N ASP A 56 -43.40 -5.83 -1.32
CA ASP A 56 -42.45 -4.72 -1.29
C ASP A 56 -41.00 -5.23 -1.30
N PHE A 57 -40.74 -6.33 -0.59
CA PHE A 57 -39.46 -7.04 -0.62
C PHE A 57 -39.14 -7.53 -2.05
N GLU A 58 -40.07 -8.22 -2.71
CA GLU A 58 -39.88 -8.72 -4.07
C GLU A 58 -39.58 -7.58 -5.07
N ALA A 59 -40.35 -6.50 -4.98
CA ALA A 59 -40.18 -5.31 -5.82
C ALA A 59 -38.82 -4.64 -5.60
N GLN A 60 -38.42 -4.45 -4.34
CA GLN A 60 -37.13 -3.82 -4.00
C GLN A 60 -35.93 -4.71 -4.34
N ALA A 61 -36.05 -6.03 -4.11
CA ALA A 61 -35.00 -6.98 -4.47
C ALA A 61 -34.76 -7.00 -6.00
N THR A 62 -35.84 -6.97 -6.77
CA THR A 62 -35.76 -6.87 -8.24
C THR A 62 -35.16 -5.53 -8.68
N ALA A 63 -35.55 -4.42 -8.05
CA ALA A 63 -35.00 -3.09 -8.33
C ALA A 63 -33.49 -2.98 -8.01
N ASN A 64 -33.02 -3.71 -7.00
CA ASN A 64 -31.61 -3.80 -6.64
C ASN A 64 -30.78 -4.74 -7.54
N GLY A 65 -31.39 -5.27 -8.62
CA GLY A 65 -30.69 -6.05 -9.64
C GLY A 65 -30.48 -7.53 -9.29
N LEU A 66 -31.19 -8.07 -8.28
CA LEU A 66 -31.15 -9.50 -7.99
C LEU A 66 -31.83 -10.28 -9.12
N ASN A 67 -31.28 -11.46 -9.45
CA ASN A 67 -31.89 -12.37 -10.42
C ASN A 67 -33.25 -12.85 -9.87
N SER A 68 -34.25 -12.97 -10.74
CA SER A 68 -35.58 -13.51 -10.40
C SER A 68 -35.52 -14.84 -9.65
N GLN A 69 -34.55 -15.71 -9.96
CA GLN A 69 -34.36 -16.96 -9.20
C GLN A 69 -33.91 -16.70 -7.75
N GLN A 70 -32.96 -15.79 -7.54
CA GLN A 70 -32.47 -15.41 -6.22
C GLN A 70 -33.58 -14.76 -5.40
N VAL A 71 -34.31 -13.81 -5.99
CA VAL A 71 -35.48 -13.18 -5.37
C VAL A 71 -36.49 -14.23 -4.93
N ARG A 72 -36.81 -15.19 -5.82
CA ARG A 72 -37.80 -16.23 -5.53
C ARG A 72 -37.35 -17.19 -4.42
N ILE A 73 -36.06 -17.56 -4.37
CA ILE A 73 -35.49 -18.40 -3.30
C ILE A 73 -35.52 -17.68 -1.95
N THR A 74 -35.10 -16.41 -1.93
CA THR A 74 -35.07 -15.61 -0.70
C THR A 74 -36.47 -15.27 -0.19
N LEU A 75 -37.38 -14.90 -1.08
CA LEU A 75 -38.79 -14.67 -0.75
C LEU A 75 -39.44 -15.93 -0.18
N TYR A 76 -39.09 -17.11 -0.71
CA TYR A 76 -39.56 -18.38 -0.18
C TYR A 76 -39.08 -18.61 1.26
N ALA A 77 -37.79 -18.40 1.53
CA ALA A 77 -37.23 -18.54 2.87
C ALA A 77 -37.89 -17.60 3.87
N LEU A 78 -38.12 -16.34 3.47
CA LEU A 78 -38.78 -15.34 4.29
C LEU A 78 -40.23 -15.72 4.58
N ALA A 79 -41.00 -16.11 3.55
CA ALA A 79 -42.37 -16.59 3.71
C ALA A 79 -42.46 -17.82 4.62
N ALA A 80 -41.53 -18.77 4.49
CA ALA A 80 -41.45 -19.94 5.36
C ALA A 80 -41.15 -19.58 6.82
N THR A 81 -40.29 -18.58 7.04
CA THR A 81 -39.95 -18.09 8.38
C THR A 81 -41.12 -17.40 9.05
N VAL A 82 -41.84 -16.56 8.31
CA VAL A 82 -43.07 -15.91 8.77
C VAL A 82 -44.13 -16.94 9.12
N ASP A 83 -44.37 -17.92 8.23
CA ASP A 83 -45.35 -18.97 8.47
C ASP A 83 -45.00 -19.79 9.73
N ASP A 84 -43.74 -20.17 9.92
CA ASP A 84 -43.32 -20.94 11.10
C ASP A 84 -43.42 -20.12 12.40
N GLY A 85 -43.02 -18.85 12.38
CA GLY A 85 -43.11 -17.95 13.55
C GLY A 85 -44.55 -17.70 13.98
N VAL A 86 -45.46 -17.41 13.03
CA VAL A 86 -46.89 -17.23 13.34
C VAL A 86 -47.49 -18.52 13.89
N LEU A 87 -47.19 -19.68 13.29
CA LEU A 87 -47.71 -20.99 13.74
C LEU A 87 -47.14 -21.46 15.09
N LYS A 88 -46.05 -20.86 15.57
CA LYS A 88 -45.51 -21.07 16.93
C LYS A 88 -46.30 -20.33 18.00
N THR A 89 -47.02 -19.27 17.65
CA THR A 89 -47.85 -18.54 18.61
C THR A 89 -49.04 -19.39 19.08
N ASN A 90 -49.60 -19.04 20.24
CA ASN A 90 -50.73 -19.75 20.81
C ASN A 90 -52.02 -19.66 19.97
N TRP A 91 -52.15 -18.62 19.14
CA TRP A 91 -53.34 -18.37 18.33
C TRP A 91 -53.14 -18.68 16.84
N GLY A 92 -51.89 -18.82 16.38
CA GLY A 92 -51.60 -19.06 14.96
C GLY A 92 -52.24 -20.33 14.41
N LYS A 93 -52.22 -21.42 15.20
CA LYS A 93 -52.79 -22.73 14.80
C LYS A 93 -54.30 -22.72 14.66
N ASP A 94 -54.98 -21.97 15.53
CA ASP A 94 -56.45 -21.88 15.59
C ASP A 94 -57.01 -20.82 14.62
N SER A 95 -56.14 -20.12 13.89
CA SER A 95 -56.51 -19.07 12.95
C SER A 95 -56.65 -19.57 11.51
N PHE A 96 -57.10 -18.68 10.61
CA PHE A 96 -57.15 -18.98 9.18
C PHE A 96 -55.77 -19.14 8.52
N TRP A 97 -54.67 -18.88 9.24
CA TRP A 97 -53.29 -18.97 8.73
C TRP A 97 -52.95 -20.36 8.17
N SER A 98 -53.50 -21.41 8.75
CA SER A 98 -53.35 -22.79 8.26
C SER A 98 -53.89 -22.98 6.83
N SER A 99 -54.86 -22.16 6.42
CA SER A 99 -55.46 -22.20 5.07
C SER A 99 -54.92 -21.13 4.12
N LYS A 100 -54.47 -19.99 4.66
CA LYS A 100 -53.93 -18.84 3.91
C LYS A 100 -52.54 -18.48 4.42
N SER A 101 -51.61 -19.43 4.37
CA SER A 101 -50.22 -19.16 4.73
C SER A 101 -49.52 -18.34 3.63
N MET A 102 -48.42 -17.67 3.96
CA MET A 102 -47.62 -16.92 2.98
C MET A 102 -47.10 -17.85 1.87
N ILE A 103 -46.63 -19.05 2.21
CA ILE A 103 -46.20 -20.04 1.22
C ILE A 103 -47.36 -20.46 0.30
N SER A 104 -48.55 -20.72 0.86
CA SER A 104 -49.73 -21.09 0.06
C SER A 104 -50.13 -19.97 -0.91
N MET A 105 -50.13 -18.71 -0.42
CA MET A 105 -50.50 -17.53 -1.21
C MET A 105 -49.51 -17.23 -2.34
N PHE A 106 -48.20 -17.26 -2.08
CA PHE A 106 -47.17 -16.85 -3.05
C PHE A 106 -46.67 -18.00 -3.92
N PHE A 107 -46.60 -19.22 -3.38
CA PHE A 107 -45.97 -20.37 -4.05
C PHE A 107 -46.96 -21.48 -4.41
N ARG A 108 -48.21 -21.42 -3.94
CA ARG A 108 -49.24 -22.46 -4.12
C ARG A 108 -48.78 -23.84 -3.67
N GLU A 109 -47.87 -23.88 -2.70
CA GLU A 109 -47.39 -25.11 -2.07
C GLU A 109 -48.06 -25.26 -0.70
N THR A 110 -48.42 -26.48 -0.34
CA THR A 110 -49.19 -26.76 0.90
C THR A 110 -48.31 -27.05 2.11
N TRP A 111 -47.00 -27.21 1.93
CA TRP A 111 -46.08 -27.54 3.04
C TRP A 111 -44.65 -27.08 2.73
N GLY A 112 -44.25 -25.91 3.23
CA GLY A 112 -42.96 -25.31 2.87
C GLY A 112 -41.76 -25.67 3.76
N GLY A 113 -41.99 -26.32 4.90
CA GLY A 113 -40.93 -26.64 5.86
C GLY A 113 -39.84 -27.57 5.31
N GLU A 114 -40.19 -28.51 4.42
CA GLU A 114 -39.21 -29.45 3.85
C GLU A 114 -38.44 -28.87 2.67
N ARG A 115 -39.12 -28.11 1.81
CA ARG A 115 -38.50 -27.52 0.62
C ARG A 115 -37.52 -26.41 0.98
N PHE A 116 -37.71 -25.72 2.11
CA PHE A 116 -36.68 -24.83 2.66
C PHE A 116 -35.33 -25.56 2.78
N PHE A 117 -35.31 -26.70 3.46
CA PHE A 117 -34.08 -27.48 3.65
C PHE A 117 -33.60 -28.14 2.35
N ALA A 118 -34.50 -28.50 1.43
CA ALA A 118 -34.12 -29.01 0.12
C ALA A 118 -33.36 -27.95 -0.70
N LEU A 119 -33.85 -26.71 -0.73
CA LEU A 119 -33.18 -25.59 -1.40
C LEU A 119 -31.85 -25.27 -0.74
N LEU A 120 -31.80 -25.27 0.59
CA LEU A 120 -30.57 -25.04 1.35
C LEU A 120 -29.50 -26.10 1.03
N ASN A 121 -29.84 -27.38 1.10
CA ASN A 121 -28.92 -28.47 0.79
C ASN A 121 -28.43 -28.41 -0.67
N GLN A 122 -29.30 -28.00 -1.61
CA GLN A 122 -28.92 -27.80 -2.99
C GLN A 122 -27.89 -26.65 -3.14
N MET A 123 -28.08 -25.54 -2.43
CA MET A 123 -27.15 -24.41 -2.46
C MET A 123 -25.82 -24.76 -1.78
N MET A 124 -25.84 -25.51 -0.68
CA MET A 124 -24.65 -25.96 0.03
C MET A 124 -23.76 -26.88 -0.83
N ALA A 125 -24.32 -27.59 -1.83
CA ALA A 125 -23.54 -28.39 -2.76
C ALA A 125 -22.60 -27.56 -3.66
N ALA A 126 -22.98 -26.32 -3.97
CA ALA A 126 -22.18 -25.39 -4.76
C ALA A 126 -22.30 -23.96 -4.19
N PRO A 127 -21.61 -23.66 -3.07
CA PRO A 127 -21.93 -22.50 -2.24
C PRO A 127 -21.47 -21.17 -2.85
N GLN A 128 -20.36 -21.14 -3.58
CA GLN A 128 -19.70 -19.92 -4.06
C GLN A 128 -20.63 -18.90 -4.79
N PRO A 129 -21.43 -19.29 -5.80
CA PRO A 129 -22.31 -18.35 -6.51
C PRO A 129 -23.53 -17.89 -5.70
N VAL A 130 -23.87 -18.61 -4.63
CA VAL A 130 -25.12 -18.43 -3.86
C VAL A 130 -24.85 -18.16 -2.38
N LEU A 131 -23.67 -17.66 -2.03
CA LEU A 131 -23.26 -17.43 -0.64
C LEU A 131 -24.22 -16.49 0.10
N LYS A 132 -24.72 -15.46 -0.59
CA LYS A 132 -25.63 -14.46 -0.01
C LYS A 132 -27.01 -15.08 0.29
N GLU A 133 -27.46 -16.01 -0.54
CA GLU A 133 -28.70 -16.75 -0.31
C GLU A 133 -28.54 -17.75 0.83
N ILE A 134 -27.40 -18.46 0.91
CA ILE A 134 -27.08 -19.34 2.04
C ILE A 134 -27.03 -18.54 3.36
N GLU A 135 -26.37 -17.38 3.34
CA GLU A 135 -26.34 -16.45 4.47
C GLU A 135 -27.74 -16.01 4.88
N PHE A 136 -28.60 -15.66 3.92
CA PHE A 136 -29.99 -15.32 4.23
C PHE A 136 -30.73 -16.47 4.92
N PHE A 137 -30.55 -17.70 4.46
CA PHE A 137 -31.14 -18.89 5.07
C PHE A 137 -30.58 -19.12 6.49
N TYR A 138 -29.28 -18.93 6.69
CA TYR A 138 -28.66 -18.99 8.02
C TYR A 138 -29.34 -18.02 8.98
N TYR A 139 -29.60 -16.77 8.56
CA TYR A 139 -30.33 -15.81 9.38
C TYR A 139 -31.76 -16.22 9.69
N CYS A 140 -32.48 -16.83 8.73
CA CYS A 140 -33.80 -17.40 9.02
C CYS A 140 -33.74 -18.47 10.12
N LEU A 141 -32.71 -19.34 10.11
CA LEU A 141 -32.50 -20.34 11.16
C LEU A 141 -32.20 -19.70 12.52
N GLU A 142 -31.26 -18.75 12.56
CA GLU A 142 -30.87 -18.03 13.79
C GLU A 142 -31.99 -17.17 14.37
N PHE A 143 -32.84 -16.59 13.52
CA PHE A 143 -34.05 -15.89 13.94
C PHE A 143 -34.99 -16.84 14.69
N GLY A 144 -35.03 -18.11 14.29
CA GLY A 144 -35.75 -19.16 14.99
C GLY A 144 -36.56 -20.08 14.08
N PHE A 145 -36.31 -20.13 12.77
CA PHE A 145 -36.97 -21.10 11.89
C PHE A 145 -36.55 -22.53 12.25
N GLU A 146 -37.51 -23.41 12.56
CA GLU A 146 -37.24 -24.82 12.86
C GLU A 146 -37.78 -25.76 11.78
N GLY A 147 -38.92 -25.40 11.18
CA GLY A 147 -39.58 -26.19 10.14
C GLY A 147 -39.78 -27.66 10.54
N LYS A 148 -39.27 -28.60 9.72
CA LYS A 148 -39.39 -30.05 9.95
C LYS A 148 -38.69 -30.55 11.22
N TYR A 149 -37.65 -29.85 11.70
CA TYR A 149 -36.87 -30.28 12.86
C TYR A 149 -37.63 -30.09 14.18
N ARG A 150 -38.69 -29.27 14.20
CA ARG A 150 -39.54 -29.08 15.39
C ARG A 150 -40.16 -30.38 15.91
N LEU A 151 -40.50 -31.31 15.01
CA LEU A 151 -41.16 -32.59 15.35
C LEU A 151 -40.17 -33.75 15.44
N ALA A 152 -38.90 -33.54 15.11
CA ALA A 152 -37.89 -34.59 15.10
C ALA A 152 -37.38 -34.87 16.53
N ALA A 153 -37.12 -36.13 16.85
CA ALA A 153 -36.70 -36.56 18.19
C ALA A 153 -35.41 -35.88 18.69
N ASN A 154 -34.48 -35.58 17.77
CA ASN A 154 -33.23 -34.84 18.06
C ASN A 154 -33.11 -33.57 17.18
N GLY A 155 -34.25 -32.95 16.84
CA GLY A 155 -34.27 -31.87 15.85
C GLY A 155 -33.46 -30.64 16.23
N ALA A 156 -33.44 -30.26 17.51
CA ALA A 156 -32.63 -29.12 17.98
C ALA A 156 -31.11 -29.35 17.79
N GLY A 157 -30.64 -30.58 18.02
CA GLY A 157 -29.23 -30.94 17.81
C GLY A 157 -28.87 -30.98 16.33
N GLU A 158 -29.75 -31.52 15.48
CA GLU A 158 -29.57 -31.54 14.03
C GLU A 158 -29.56 -30.11 13.44
N LEU A 159 -30.43 -29.24 13.93
CA LEU A 159 -30.49 -27.84 13.51
C LEU A 159 -29.22 -27.07 13.92
N ALA A 160 -28.74 -27.28 15.16
CA ALA A 160 -27.50 -26.67 15.63
C ALA A 160 -26.29 -27.11 14.81
N HIS A 161 -26.21 -28.40 14.46
CA HIS A 161 -25.16 -28.92 13.58
C HIS A 161 -25.24 -28.30 12.18
N LEU A 162 -26.44 -28.15 11.62
CA LEU A 162 -26.66 -27.51 10.33
C LEU A 162 -26.24 -26.02 10.35
N CYS A 163 -26.59 -25.27 11.40
CA CYS A 163 -26.15 -23.88 11.57
C CYS A 163 -24.62 -23.78 11.61
N GLU A 164 -23.95 -24.67 12.37
CA GLU A 164 -22.49 -24.70 12.43
C GLU A 164 -21.87 -25.01 11.06
N GLU A 165 -22.41 -25.98 10.32
CA GLU A 165 -21.93 -26.30 8.98
C GLU A 165 -22.04 -25.12 8.01
N ILE A 166 -23.18 -24.43 8.00
CA ILE A 166 -23.37 -23.23 7.19
C ILE A 166 -22.42 -22.12 7.62
N PHE A 167 -22.28 -21.90 8.92
CA PHE A 167 -21.37 -20.90 9.46
C PHE A 167 -19.92 -21.15 9.02
N GLN A 168 -19.46 -22.39 9.02
CA GLN A 168 -18.13 -22.75 8.53
C GLN A 168 -17.99 -22.49 7.01
N ILE A 169 -19.01 -22.79 6.21
CA ILE A 169 -19.03 -22.47 4.78
C ILE A 169 -18.90 -20.96 4.57
N LEU A 170 -19.72 -20.16 5.23
CA LEU A 170 -19.70 -18.69 5.12
C LEU A 170 -18.35 -18.11 5.56
N ARG A 171 -17.82 -18.59 6.70
CA ARG A 171 -16.52 -18.18 7.23
C ARG A 171 -15.37 -18.53 6.28
N SER A 172 -15.40 -19.73 5.70
CA SER A 172 -14.38 -20.16 4.73
C SER A 172 -14.38 -19.30 3.47
N ALA A 173 -15.57 -18.84 3.04
CA ALA A 173 -15.75 -18.05 1.84
C ALA A 173 -15.40 -16.57 2.01
N GLN A 174 -15.58 -16.01 3.21
CA GLN A 174 -15.20 -14.61 3.51
C GLN A 174 -13.68 -14.38 3.58
N GLY A 175 -12.86 -15.43 3.43
CA GLY A 175 -11.41 -15.35 3.58
C GLY A 175 -10.99 -15.08 5.03
N ALA A 176 -9.67 -15.01 5.29
CA ALA A 176 -9.16 -14.68 6.61
C ALA A 176 -9.67 -13.28 7.02
N VAL A 177 -10.79 -13.25 7.75
CA VAL A 177 -11.35 -12.06 8.39
C VAL A 177 -10.19 -11.35 9.06
N LYS A 178 -9.86 -10.15 8.56
CA LYS A 178 -8.91 -9.26 9.23
C LYS A 178 -9.44 -9.09 10.64
N THR A 179 -8.77 -9.74 11.58
CA THR A 179 -9.11 -9.76 12.99
C THR A 179 -8.71 -8.41 13.58
N ASP A 180 -9.38 -7.35 13.14
CA ASP A 180 -9.32 -6.06 13.78
C ASP A 180 -10.14 -6.20 15.07
N LEU A 181 -9.45 -6.43 16.19
CA LEU A 181 -9.96 -6.82 17.51
C LEU A 181 -10.96 -5.83 18.18
N SER A 182 -11.45 -4.80 17.48
CA SER A 182 -12.52 -3.92 17.97
C SER A 182 -13.21 -3.17 16.83
N PRO A 183 -14.55 -3.21 16.68
CA PRO A 183 -15.28 -2.46 15.65
C PRO A 183 -15.04 -0.94 15.65
N LYS A 184 -14.57 -0.39 16.78
CA LYS A 184 -14.27 1.04 16.97
C LYS A 184 -12.80 1.31 17.30
N TRP A 185 -11.88 0.43 16.89
CA TRP A 185 -10.44 0.67 17.10
C TRP A 185 -9.93 1.91 16.35
N ARG A 186 -10.66 2.35 15.32
CA ARG A 186 -10.42 3.62 14.64
C ARG A 186 -10.87 4.77 15.53
N GLY A 187 -9.94 5.23 16.37
CA GLY A 187 -10.00 6.60 16.89
C GLY A 187 -10.21 7.58 15.73
N VAL A 188 -11.00 8.61 16.00
CA VAL A 188 -11.31 9.78 15.14
C VAL A 188 -10.46 9.81 13.87
N SER A 189 -11.09 9.58 12.73
CA SER A 189 -10.44 9.68 11.43
C SER A 189 -9.95 11.11 11.24
N VAL A 190 -8.68 11.35 11.58
CA VAL A 190 -7.92 12.42 10.96
C VAL A 190 -7.86 12.03 9.49
N GLU A 191 -8.55 12.82 8.69
CA GLU A 191 -8.59 12.80 7.24
C GLU A 191 -7.27 12.27 6.68
N GLN A 192 -7.27 11.00 6.26
CA GLN A 192 -6.15 10.43 5.54
C GLN A 192 -6.10 11.13 4.19
N HIS A 193 -5.45 12.29 4.17
CA HIS A 193 -5.00 12.93 2.95
C HIS A 193 -4.20 11.87 2.20
N GLN A 194 -4.80 11.41 1.11
CA GLN A 194 -4.20 10.46 0.20
C GLN A 194 -2.83 10.99 -0.17
N LEU A 195 -1.80 10.15 -0.07
CA LEU A 195 -0.39 10.44 -0.44
C LEU A 195 -0.20 10.81 -1.92
N ARG A 196 -1.28 11.16 -2.64
CA ARG A 196 -1.29 11.74 -3.98
C ARG A 196 -1.22 13.28 -3.99
N ASP A 197 -1.42 13.94 -2.85
CA ASP A 197 -1.24 15.39 -2.70
C ASP A 197 0.16 15.80 -2.23
N LEU A 198 1.12 14.88 -2.24
CA LEU A 198 2.50 15.08 -1.81
C LEU A 198 3.49 14.81 -2.94
N LEU A 199 3.29 15.39 -4.13
CA LEU A 199 4.46 15.87 -4.86
C LEU A 199 4.73 17.28 -4.34
N PRO A 200 5.59 17.45 -3.33
CA PRO A 200 5.79 18.77 -2.76
C PRO A 200 6.50 19.61 -3.82
N ILE A 201 6.29 20.93 -3.80
CA ILE A 201 6.72 21.84 -4.87
C ILE A 201 8.24 21.78 -5.10
N TRP A 202 9.02 21.40 -4.08
CA TRP A 202 10.47 21.18 -4.17
C TRP A 202 10.88 20.10 -5.19
N VAL A 203 10.04 19.10 -5.50
CA VAL A 203 10.33 18.05 -6.49
C VAL A 203 10.30 18.65 -7.90
N GLY A 204 9.31 19.51 -8.17
CA GLY A 204 9.28 20.28 -9.41
C GLY A 204 10.51 21.18 -9.57
N GLY A 205 10.92 21.85 -8.48
CA GLY A 205 12.14 22.65 -8.44
C GLY A 205 13.42 21.83 -8.70
N ALA A 206 13.53 20.64 -8.10
CA ALA A 206 14.68 19.75 -8.28
C ALA A 206 14.77 19.21 -9.72
N ILE A 207 13.65 18.82 -10.32
CA ILE A 207 13.60 18.36 -11.72
C ILE A 207 13.97 19.50 -12.67
N LEU A 208 13.40 20.70 -12.47
CA LEU A 208 13.71 21.87 -13.29
C LEU A 208 15.19 22.28 -13.17
N GLY A 209 15.74 22.27 -11.96
CA GLY A 209 17.16 22.53 -11.72
C GLY A 209 18.07 21.52 -12.43
N THR A 210 17.71 20.23 -12.38
CA THR A 210 18.46 19.17 -13.06
C THR A 210 18.45 19.36 -14.59
N LEU A 211 17.29 19.71 -15.16
CA LEU A 211 17.16 20.01 -16.59
C LEU A 211 17.97 21.24 -17.02
N LEU A 212 17.99 22.30 -16.21
CA LEU A 212 18.77 23.50 -16.49
C LEU A 212 20.28 23.22 -16.45
N VAL A 213 20.75 22.45 -15.46
CA VAL A 213 22.17 22.06 -15.37
C VAL A 213 22.57 21.19 -16.56
N ALA A 214 21.74 20.20 -16.93
CA ALA A 214 22.00 19.37 -18.10
C ALA A 214 22.04 20.20 -19.39
N GLY A 215 21.09 21.14 -19.55
CA GLY A 215 21.07 22.08 -20.68
C GLY A 215 22.29 22.98 -20.72
N PHE A 216 22.73 23.51 -19.58
CA PHE A 216 23.95 24.32 -19.48
C PHE A 216 25.20 23.52 -19.87
N ILE A 217 25.33 22.28 -19.38
CA ILE A 217 26.45 21.40 -19.73
C ILE A 217 26.46 21.13 -21.24
N ALA A 218 25.30 20.85 -21.84
CA ALA A 218 25.17 20.63 -23.27
C ALA A 218 25.54 21.88 -24.08
N LEU A 219 25.02 23.06 -23.72
CA LEU A 219 25.39 24.32 -24.36
C LEU A 219 26.90 24.57 -24.25
N ALA A 220 27.47 24.41 -23.05
CA ALA A 220 28.90 24.59 -22.83
C ALA A 220 29.75 23.60 -23.62
N ALA A 221 29.26 22.37 -23.86
CA ALA A 221 29.91 21.40 -24.74
C ALA A 221 29.89 21.85 -26.21
N VAL A 222 28.75 22.35 -26.70
CA VAL A 222 28.62 22.89 -28.07
C VAL A 222 29.54 24.10 -28.28
N LEU A 223 29.54 25.07 -27.35
CA LEU A 223 30.43 26.24 -27.43
C LEU A 223 31.92 25.87 -27.39
N ARG A 224 32.30 24.82 -26.63
CA ARG A 224 33.69 24.31 -26.62
C ARG A 224 34.08 23.66 -27.93
N HIS A 225 33.16 22.98 -28.60
CA HIS A 225 33.41 22.37 -29.91
C HIS A 225 33.59 23.43 -31.01
N ASP A 226 32.80 24.50 -30.99
CA ASP A 226 32.89 25.56 -32.00
C ASP A 226 34.10 26.49 -31.79
N SER A 227 34.52 26.71 -30.54
CA SER A 227 35.70 27.52 -30.22
C SER A 227 37.02 26.88 -30.64
N SER A 228 37.14 25.54 -30.65
CA SER A 228 38.33 24.87 -31.20
C SER A 228 38.48 25.11 -32.70
N LEU A 229 37.38 25.17 -33.46
CA LEU A 229 37.40 25.45 -34.90
C LEU A 229 37.77 26.91 -35.20
N ALA A 230 37.36 27.85 -34.34
CA ALA A 230 37.75 29.25 -34.45
C ALA A 230 39.23 29.46 -34.06
N ALA A 231 39.72 28.78 -33.03
CA ALA A 231 41.13 28.81 -32.63
C ALA A 231 42.06 28.21 -33.70
N GLU A 232 41.61 27.16 -34.39
CA GLU A 232 42.32 26.57 -35.53
C GLU A 232 42.39 27.53 -36.72
N LYS A 233 41.30 28.25 -37.05
CA LYS A 233 41.30 29.26 -38.11
C LYS A 233 42.18 30.47 -37.77
N VAL A 234 42.20 30.93 -36.51
CA VAL A 234 43.04 32.06 -36.08
C VAL A 234 44.52 31.66 -36.06
N SER A 235 44.85 30.46 -35.60
CA SER A 235 46.24 29.95 -35.66
C SER A 235 46.70 29.68 -37.10
N ALA A 236 45.83 29.20 -37.98
CA ALA A 236 46.13 29.05 -39.41
C ALA A 236 46.37 30.39 -40.11
N LEU A 237 45.64 31.46 -39.72
CA LEU A 237 45.87 32.81 -40.25
C LEU A 237 47.16 33.45 -39.70
N LEU A 238 47.56 33.13 -38.47
CA LEU A 238 48.85 33.53 -37.89
C LEU A 238 50.03 32.71 -38.43
N ALA A 239 49.78 31.51 -38.97
CA ALA A 239 50.78 30.60 -39.54
C ALA A 239 51.02 30.80 -41.05
N ALA A 240 50.86 32.03 -41.56
CA ALA A 240 51.29 32.36 -42.91
C ALA A 240 52.83 32.21 -43.03
N PRO A 241 53.36 31.57 -44.09
CA PRO A 241 54.78 31.23 -44.19
C PRO A 241 55.63 32.47 -44.47
N ALA A 242 56.59 32.76 -43.58
CA ALA A 242 57.68 33.68 -43.88
C ALA A 242 58.66 33.04 -44.89
N PRO A 243 59.17 33.79 -45.89
CA PRO A 243 60.11 33.25 -46.89
C PRO A 243 61.47 32.88 -46.28
N PRO A 244 62.24 31.98 -46.95
CA PRO A 244 63.40 31.33 -46.34
C PRO A 244 64.62 32.26 -46.38
N VAL A 245 65.16 32.59 -45.20
CA VAL A 245 66.49 33.19 -45.07
C VAL A 245 67.48 32.12 -44.64
N ALA A 246 68.54 31.98 -45.42
CA ALA A 246 69.58 30.97 -45.34
C ALA A 246 70.33 30.97 -43.99
N LYS A 247 70.66 29.77 -43.51
CA LYS A 247 71.72 29.56 -42.50
C LYS A 247 73.08 29.92 -43.11
N PRO A 248 74.00 30.55 -42.35
CA PRO A 248 75.19 29.80 -41.88
C PRO A 248 75.72 30.29 -40.49
N PRO A 249 76.85 29.77 -40.00
CA PRO A 249 76.97 28.66 -39.05
C PRO A 249 77.28 29.10 -37.60
N THR A 250 77.06 28.22 -36.64
CA THR A 250 77.62 28.32 -35.28
C THR A 250 79.15 28.26 -35.32
N PRO A 251 79.85 29.09 -34.51
CA PRO A 251 80.81 28.51 -33.57
C PRO A 251 80.82 29.18 -32.17
N VAL A 252 80.70 28.31 -31.15
CA VAL A 252 81.51 28.16 -29.92
C VAL A 252 81.85 29.38 -29.02
N ALA A 253 81.38 29.27 -27.76
CA ALA A 253 81.93 29.77 -26.47
C ALA A 253 82.00 31.30 -26.25
N ALA A 254 81.79 31.89 -25.06
CA ALA A 254 81.30 31.56 -23.72
C ALA A 254 81.16 32.95 -22.98
N PRO A 255 80.54 33.05 -21.79
CA PRO A 255 79.88 34.24 -21.18
C PRO A 255 80.88 35.21 -20.46
N PRO A 256 80.49 36.32 -19.75
CA PRO A 256 79.16 36.78 -19.29
C PRO A 256 78.86 38.31 -19.34
N ALA A 257 77.59 38.68 -19.17
CA ALA A 257 77.17 39.81 -18.32
C ALA A 257 75.67 39.71 -18.00
N GLN A 258 75.35 39.61 -16.71
CA GLN A 258 73.99 39.60 -16.13
C GLN A 258 73.31 40.98 -16.23
N PRO A 259 71.98 41.03 -16.06
CA PRO A 259 71.48 41.51 -14.77
C PRO A 259 70.35 40.66 -14.17
N ALA A 260 70.58 40.27 -12.91
CA ALA A 260 69.68 40.28 -11.75
C ALA A 260 68.38 39.42 -11.70
N PRO A 261 67.98 38.97 -10.48
CA PRO A 261 67.31 37.68 -10.28
C PRO A 261 65.84 37.79 -9.82
N ALA A 262 65.01 36.84 -10.23
CA ALA A 262 63.78 36.49 -9.52
C ALA A 262 64.03 35.21 -8.70
N PRO A 263 63.64 35.14 -7.41
CA PRO A 263 64.19 34.18 -6.47
C PRO A 263 63.59 32.77 -6.64
N ALA A 264 64.42 31.76 -6.37
CA ALA A 264 64.01 30.37 -6.22
C ALA A 264 62.91 30.21 -5.14
N PRO A 265 62.00 29.23 -5.27
CA PRO A 265 60.95 29.02 -4.27
C PRO A 265 61.57 28.54 -2.95
N VAL A 266 61.60 29.44 -1.96
CA VAL A 266 62.05 29.11 -0.61
C VAL A 266 60.96 28.27 0.07
N ALA A 267 61.23 26.98 0.25
CA ALA A 267 60.48 26.17 1.19
C ALA A 267 60.85 26.63 2.62
N VAL A 268 59.87 27.06 3.42
CA VAL A 268 60.12 27.44 4.81
C VAL A 268 60.53 26.17 5.58
N PRO A 269 61.76 26.09 6.14
CA PRO A 269 62.19 24.90 6.85
C PRO A 269 61.50 24.84 8.21
N ILE A 270 60.87 23.71 8.53
CA ILE A 270 60.34 23.44 9.87
C ILE A 270 61.42 22.67 10.62
N ASN A 271 61.88 23.22 11.75
CA ASN A 271 62.80 22.56 12.67
C ASN A 271 62.20 22.62 14.07
N THR A 272 61.47 21.57 14.44
CA THR A 272 60.88 21.40 15.77
C THR A 272 61.42 20.12 16.38
N ALA A 273 61.48 20.02 17.71
CA ALA A 273 62.03 18.86 18.42
C ALA A 273 61.39 17.52 17.96
N THR A 274 60.14 17.55 17.51
CA THR A 274 59.40 16.39 17.01
C THR A 274 59.56 16.15 15.49
N TYR A 275 59.82 17.21 14.70
CA TYR A 275 59.95 17.12 13.24
C TYR A 275 61.14 17.99 12.79
N PRO A 276 62.32 17.37 12.58
CA PRO A 276 63.56 18.09 12.26
C PRO A 276 63.59 18.73 10.87
N ASN A 277 62.78 18.23 9.93
CA ASN A 277 62.66 18.78 8.58
C ASN A 277 61.27 18.49 7.96
N ASN A 278 60.97 19.16 6.84
CA ASN A 278 59.68 19.05 6.14
C ASN A 278 59.43 17.66 5.55
N GLN A 279 60.49 16.89 5.27
CA GLN A 279 60.38 15.53 4.78
C GLN A 279 59.83 14.60 5.88
N VAL A 280 60.36 14.70 7.09
CA VAL A 280 59.92 13.92 8.25
C VAL A 280 58.47 14.30 8.64
N LEU A 281 58.11 15.58 8.59
CA LEU A 281 56.73 16.02 8.81
C LEU A 281 55.76 15.47 7.76
N SER A 282 56.14 15.47 6.49
CA SER A 282 55.32 14.95 5.40
C SER A 282 55.11 13.45 5.52
N GLN A 283 56.17 12.70 5.86
CA GLN A 283 56.08 11.26 6.09
C GLN A 283 55.18 10.93 7.28
N ALA A 284 55.28 11.67 8.40
CA ALA A 284 54.43 11.46 9.57
C ALA A 284 52.94 11.74 9.30
N ARG A 285 52.63 12.74 8.48
CA ARG A 285 51.25 13.04 8.05
C ARG A 285 50.69 11.95 7.15
N ALA A 286 51.47 11.50 6.18
CA ALA A 286 51.08 10.39 5.31
C ALA A 286 50.82 9.11 6.13
N GLY A 287 51.66 8.84 7.14
CA GLY A 287 51.47 7.75 8.10
C GLY A 287 50.13 7.82 8.84
N ARG A 288 49.79 8.97 9.44
CA ARG A 288 48.50 9.13 10.15
C ARG A 288 47.28 8.91 9.26
N VAL A 289 47.35 9.31 7.99
CA VAL A 289 46.27 9.06 7.03
C VAL A 289 46.17 7.57 6.71
N ALA A 290 47.31 6.88 6.52
CA ALA A 290 47.33 5.44 6.32
C ALA A 290 46.83 4.67 7.55
N ASP A 291 47.17 5.09 8.77
CA ASP A 291 46.68 4.48 10.01
C ASP A 291 45.15 4.63 10.13
N PHE A 292 44.62 5.82 9.80
CA PHE A 292 43.19 6.07 9.77
C PHE A 292 42.48 5.18 8.73
N LEU A 293 43.02 5.10 7.51
CA LEU A 293 42.48 4.26 6.45
C LEU A 293 42.60 2.75 6.76
N ALA A 294 43.67 2.34 7.44
CA ALA A 294 43.87 0.97 7.89
C ALA A 294 42.86 0.58 8.98
N ALA A 295 42.56 1.49 9.91
CA ALA A 295 41.56 1.29 10.95
C ALA A 295 40.14 1.13 10.35
N GLU A 296 39.81 1.91 9.31
CA GLU A 296 38.49 1.86 8.68
C GLU A 296 38.32 0.66 7.73
N MET A 297 39.38 0.26 7.00
CA MET A 297 39.30 -0.78 5.96
C MET A 297 39.80 -2.16 6.40
N GLY A 298 40.35 -2.30 7.61
CA GLY A 298 40.75 -3.58 8.21
C GLY A 298 41.88 -4.35 7.50
N SER A 299 42.54 -3.75 6.49
CA SER A 299 43.56 -4.40 5.65
C SER A 299 44.85 -3.56 5.56
N PRO A 300 45.64 -3.46 6.65
CA PRO A 300 46.83 -2.60 6.70
C PRO A 300 47.91 -2.99 5.67
N ALA A 301 48.00 -4.27 5.30
CA ALA A 301 49.01 -4.77 4.35
C ALA A 301 48.85 -4.24 2.91
N ARG A 302 47.74 -3.57 2.58
CA ARG A 302 47.45 -3.03 1.24
C ARG A 302 47.67 -1.53 1.13
N ILE A 303 48.13 -0.87 2.19
CA ILE A 303 48.25 0.59 2.24
C ILE A 303 49.72 0.96 2.38
N THR A 304 50.23 1.80 1.48
CA THR A 304 51.60 2.36 1.56
C THR A 304 51.51 3.88 1.65
N ALA A 305 52.12 4.46 2.69
CA ALA A 305 52.22 5.90 2.88
C ALA A 305 53.61 6.43 2.53
N THR A 306 53.69 7.39 1.61
CA THR A 306 54.94 8.07 1.25
C THR A 306 54.76 9.58 1.34
N GLY A 307 55.58 10.25 2.15
CA GLY A 307 55.66 11.70 2.23
C GLY A 307 56.53 12.28 1.12
N ARG A 308 55.97 13.20 0.32
CA ARG A 308 56.68 13.86 -0.80
C ARG A 308 57.30 15.22 -0.43
N GLY A 309 57.22 15.65 0.83
CA GLY A 309 57.94 16.82 1.35
C GLY A 309 57.89 18.05 0.43
N SER A 310 59.06 18.58 0.07
CA SER A 310 59.23 19.73 -0.84
C SER A 310 59.74 19.34 -2.25
N SER A 311 59.76 18.05 -2.59
CA SER A 311 60.40 17.58 -3.82
C SER A 311 59.58 17.80 -5.09
N ASP A 312 58.30 18.14 -4.97
CA ASP A 312 57.40 18.35 -6.11
C ASP A 312 56.29 19.38 -5.81
N PRO A 313 56.62 20.69 -5.78
CA PRO A 313 55.64 21.74 -5.54
C PRO A 313 54.83 22.04 -6.81
N ILE A 314 53.51 22.02 -6.71
CA ILE A 314 52.61 22.39 -7.82
C ILE A 314 52.43 23.91 -7.95
N ALA A 315 52.75 24.66 -6.90
CA ALA A 315 52.68 26.12 -6.87
C ALA A 315 53.78 26.73 -6.00
N SER A 316 54.05 28.03 -6.15
CA SER A 316 55.05 28.73 -5.33
C SER A 316 54.62 28.81 -3.86
N ASN A 317 55.50 28.41 -2.93
CA ASN A 317 55.27 28.57 -1.49
C ASN A 317 55.38 30.03 -1.00
N ALA A 318 55.69 30.97 -1.89
CA ALA A 318 55.81 32.38 -1.56
C ALA A 318 54.45 33.02 -1.22
N THR A 319 53.36 32.56 -1.84
CA THR A 319 52.02 33.10 -1.59
C THR A 319 51.21 32.20 -0.65
N PRO A 320 50.31 32.76 0.19
CA PRO A 320 49.38 31.96 0.99
C PRO A 320 48.58 30.95 0.15
N GLU A 321 48.19 31.35 -1.05
CA GLU A 321 47.41 30.55 -2.00
C GLU A 321 48.23 29.36 -2.52
N GLY A 322 49.50 29.57 -2.87
CA GLY A 322 50.38 28.49 -3.33
C GLY A 322 50.76 27.52 -2.21
N ARG A 323 50.91 28.00 -0.97
CA ARG A 323 51.05 27.12 0.21
C ARG A 323 49.81 26.28 0.45
N GLN A 324 48.61 26.83 0.21
CA GLN A 324 47.38 26.07 0.33
C GLN A 324 47.24 25.02 -0.77
N ALA A 325 47.58 25.36 -2.01
CA ALA A 325 47.61 24.40 -3.11
C ALA A 325 48.58 23.23 -2.84
N ASN A 326 49.74 23.51 -2.24
CA ASN A 326 50.73 22.49 -1.88
C ASN A 326 50.33 21.61 -0.67
N ARG A 327 49.20 21.86 0.01
CA ARG A 327 48.64 20.99 1.05
C ARG A 327 47.71 19.91 0.45
N ARG A 328 48.23 19.08 -0.45
CA ARG A 328 47.47 18.01 -1.13
C ARG A 328 47.78 16.63 -0.55
N VAL A 329 46.77 15.77 -0.50
CA VAL A 329 46.90 14.31 -0.32
C VAL A 329 46.38 13.65 -1.59
N GLU A 330 47.15 12.72 -2.15
CA GLU A 330 46.80 11.99 -3.38
C GLU A 330 46.75 10.49 -3.05
N ILE A 331 45.63 9.86 -3.40
CA ILE A 331 45.40 8.42 -3.17
C ILE A 331 45.44 7.74 -4.53
N VAL A 332 46.46 6.90 -4.74
CA VAL A 332 46.62 6.13 -5.97
C VAL A 332 46.18 4.70 -5.69
N LEU A 333 45.15 4.24 -6.40
CA LEU A 333 44.66 2.87 -6.32
C LEU A 333 45.36 2.05 -7.40
N THR A 334 46.20 1.10 -6.99
CA THR A 334 46.84 0.17 -7.92
C THR A 334 46.09 -1.17 -7.86
N PRO A 335 45.53 -1.65 -8.98
CA PRO A 335 44.96 -3.00 -9.02
C PRO A 335 46.08 -4.03 -8.80
N GLN A 336 45.77 -5.09 -8.05
CA GLN A 336 46.63 -6.27 -7.88
C GLN A 336 46.38 -7.26 -9.02
#